data_AF-Q9VFL9-F1
#
_entry.id   AF-Q9VFL9-F1
#
_cell.length_a   1.000
_cell.length_b   1.000
_cell.length_c   1.000
_cell.angle_alpha   90.00
_cell.angle_beta   90.00
_cell.angle_gamma   90.00
#
_symmetry.space_group_name_H-M   'P 1'
#
loop_
_entity.id
_entity.type
_entity.pdbx_description
1 polymer ?
#
loop_
_entity_poly.entity_id
_entity_poly.type
_entity_poly.pdbx_seq_one_letter_code
_entity_poly.pdbx_strand_id
1 'polypeptide(L)'
;MKCSGFLILLVVQFAWNDSVLAIETAFDIWNKFGDGGALPNDPERLNEKGISVLSPTNDLQNKNEGTITQLRNLLDNYVAKLLSDLPNTRKKKRRQGLQESLQALTGLGLSISPLLKFLTNIKAEEEQLVSKLNVQEEWKFWAAAKVSKVQESTKGLRTAEAVSITENFNSRYGLRLRSCVGLFIWNQIRFNLDLESSLNGLQNPTEHLIDVTEGCSSVKPKKCRRNVRRAIDGIQNAPQNLLNLRTKGNQLEDIQRQSNQCVDKTVKEYTEERVEVERQLDDIIEDYLESETFTK
;
A
#
# COMPACT_ATOMS: atom_id res chain seq x y z
N MET A 1 17.23 -35.37 31.94
CA MET A 1 15.95 -34.65 32.15
C MET A 1 15.74 -33.73 30.97
N LYS A 2 14.75 -34.03 30.13
CA LYS A 2 14.31 -33.17 29.02
C LYS A 2 13.28 -32.20 29.59
N CYS A 3 13.43 -30.91 29.28
CA CYS A 3 12.35 -29.98 28.93
C CYS A 3 12.95 -28.59 28.66
N SER A 4 13.41 -28.40 27.42
CA SER A 4 13.42 -27.09 26.77
C SER A 4 11.98 -26.68 26.52
N GLY A 5 11.51 -25.60 27.12
CA GLY A 5 10.15 -25.14 26.84
C GLY A 5 9.68 -23.98 27.70
N PHE A 6 10.39 -22.86 27.75
CA PHE A 6 9.85 -21.60 28.27
C PHE A 6 10.68 -20.42 27.72
N LEU A 7 10.43 -20.01 26.48
CA LEU A 7 10.95 -18.73 25.96
C LEU A 7 10.12 -18.15 24.81
N ILE A 8 8.82 -18.45 24.77
CA ILE A 8 7.83 -17.76 23.93
C ILE A 8 6.68 -17.34 24.85
N LEU A 9 6.89 -16.30 25.66
CA LEU A 9 5.83 -15.74 26.52
C LEU A 9 6.03 -14.24 26.81
N LEU A 10 6.64 -13.51 25.87
CA LEU A 10 6.92 -12.07 25.99
C LEU A 10 6.26 -11.22 24.90
N VAL A 11 5.13 -11.68 24.32
CA VAL A 11 4.37 -10.89 23.33
C VAL A 11 3.05 -10.33 23.90
N VAL A 12 2.71 -10.56 25.16
CA VAL A 12 1.43 -10.08 25.72
C VAL A 12 1.64 -9.24 26.98
N GLN A 13 2.11 -7.99 26.83
CA GLN A 13 2.09 -7.04 27.96
C GLN A 13 2.03 -5.55 27.60
N PHE A 14 1.43 -5.17 26.47
CA PHE A 14 0.98 -3.79 26.25
C PHE A 14 -0.51 -3.77 25.85
N ALA A 15 -1.35 -3.91 26.88
CA ALA A 15 -2.78 -3.63 26.84
C ALA A 15 -3.06 -2.50 27.84
N TRP A 16 -2.70 -1.27 27.51
CA TRP A 16 -3.04 -0.09 28.32
C TRP A 16 -3.74 0.96 27.44
N ASN A 17 -5.02 1.17 27.78
CA ASN A 17 -5.91 2.28 27.42
C ASN A 17 -6.35 2.42 25.96
N ASP A 18 -7.57 1.91 25.74
CA ASP A 18 -8.61 2.38 24.83
C ASP A 18 -8.28 2.48 23.34
N SER A 19 -8.92 1.60 22.57
CA SER A 19 -9.17 1.68 21.12
C SER A 19 -7.97 1.49 20.19
N VAL A 20 -7.48 0.26 20.11
CA VAL A 20 -7.09 -0.32 18.81
C VAL A 20 -7.69 -1.72 18.70
N LEU A 21 -8.98 -1.79 18.40
CA LEU A 21 -9.61 -2.99 17.82
C LEU A 21 -9.05 -3.18 16.40
N ALA A 22 -7.77 -3.55 16.27
CA ALA A 22 -7.16 -3.87 14.97
C ALA A 22 -7.60 -5.25 14.43
N ILE A 23 -8.55 -5.93 15.09
CA ILE A 23 -9.08 -7.21 14.62
C ILE A 23 -10.34 -7.00 13.76
N GLU A 24 -11.06 -5.89 13.88
CA GLU A 24 -12.32 -5.71 13.13
C GLU A 24 -12.12 -5.31 11.65
N THR A 25 -10.99 -4.71 11.26
CA THR A 25 -10.88 -4.17 9.90
C THR A 25 -10.49 -5.17 8.81
N ALA A 26 -9.76 -6.25 9.09
CA ALA A 26 -9.49 -7.25 8.04
C ALA A 26 -10.79 -7.93 7.61
N PHE A 27 -11.66 -8.26 8.58
CA PHE A 27 -12.97 -8.84 8.33
C PHE A 27 -13.95 -7.80 7.78
N ASP A 28 -13.92 -6.54 8.23
CA ASP A 28 -14.81 -5.50 7.69
C ASP A 28 -14.38 -5.01 6.30
N ILE A 29 -13.08 -4.88 5.99
CA ILE A 29 -12.59 -4.57 4.64
C ILE A 29 -12.87 -5.78 3.73
N TRP A 30 -12.64 -7.00 4.22
CA TRP A 30 -13.01 -8.20 3.47
C TRP A 30 -14.53 -8.28 3.26
N ASN A 31 -15.37 -8.04 4.25
CA ASN A 31 -16.82 -8.08 4.05
C ASN A 31 -17.36 -6.91 3.24
N LYS A 32 -16.75 -5.73 3.36
CA LYS A 32 -17.18 -4.52 2.65
C LYS A 32 -16.74 -4.54 1.18
N PHE A 33 -15.68 -5.27 0.83
CA PHE A 33 -15.12 -5.31 -0.53
C PHE A 33 -14.95 -6.70 -1.14
N GLY A 34 -15.18 -7.77 -0.38
CA GLY A 34 -14.98 -9.15 -0.78
C GLY A 34 -16.12 -10.03 -0.28
N ASP A 35 -17.20 -10.12 -1.07
CA ASP A 35 -18.37 -10.98 -0.89
C ASP A 35 -18.15 -12.17 0.06
N GLY A 36 -18.51 -11.95 1.33
CA GLY A 36 -18.80 -12.96 2.35
C GLY A 36 -17.93 -14.20 2.37
N GLY A 37 -16.73 -14.09 2.96
CA GLY A 37 -16.14 -15.13 3.81
C GLY A 37 -15.85 -16.55 3.27
N ALA A 38 -16.16 -16.86 2.01
CA ALA A 38 -15.75 -18.12 1.39
C ALA A 38 -14.45 -17.90 0.62
N LEU A 39 -13.36 -18.54 1.05
CA LEU A 39 -12.19 -18.76 0.20
C LEU A 39 -12.71 -19.45 -1.08
N PRO A 40 -12.71 -18.77 -2.24
CA PRO A 40 -13.10 -19.45 -3.46
C PRO A 40 -12.00 -20.48 -3.72
N ASN A 41 -12.35 -21.76 -3.77
CA ASN A 41 -11.48 -22.82 -4.30
C ASN A 41 -11.23 -22.65 -5.82
N ASP A 42 -11.60 -21.49 -6.37
CA ASP A 42 -11.56 -21.16 -7.78
C ASP A 42 -10.53 -20.04 -8.01
N PRO A 43 -9.36 -20.36 -8.60
CA PRO A 43 -8.31 -19.39 -8.92
C PRO A 43 -8.77 -18.30 -9.90
N GLU A 44 -9.81 -18.53 -10.72
CA GLU A 44 -10.28 -17.55 -11.72
C GLU A 44 -10.97 -16.36 -11.05
N ARG A 45 -11.82 -16.61 -10.04
CA ARG A 45 -12.49 -15.55 -9.26
C ARG A 45 -11.53 -14.70 -8.42
N LEU A 46 -10.31 -15.16 -8.19
CA LEU A 46 -9.29 -14.43 -7.44
C LEU A 46 -8.47 -13.48 -8.32
N ASN A 47 -8.39 -13.72 -9.64
CA ASN A 47 -7.60 -12.88 -10.55
C ASN A 47 -8.19 -11.48 -10.73
N GLU A 48 -9.52 -11.37 -10.84
CA GLU A 48 -10.19 -10.06 -10.86
C GLU A 48 -9.98 -9.31 -9.55
N LYS A 49 -9.94 -10.00 -8.41
CA LYS A 49 -9.88 -9.36 -7.09
C LYS A 49 -8.54 -8.71 -6.78
N GLY A 50 -7.41 -9.34 -7.15
CA GLY A 50 -6.08 -8.78 -6.85
C GLY A 50 -5.85 -7.43 -7.51
N ILE A 51 -6.12 -7.32 -8.81
CA ILE A 51 -6.06 -6.05 -9.55
C ILE A 51 -7.15 -5.09 -9.07
N SER A 52 -8.35 -5.61 -8.73
CA SER A 52 -9.42 -4.78 -8.18
C SER A 52 -9.09 -4.15 -6.83
N VAL A 53 -8.20 -4.71 -6.01
CA VAL A 53 -7.78 -4.10 -4.73
C VAL A 53 -6.79 -2.95 -4.93
N LEU A 54 -6.06 -2.93 -6.06
CA LEU A 54 -5.13 -1.83 -6.36
C LEU A 54 -5.87 -0.53 -6.65
N SER A 55 -7.04 -0.56 -7.29
CA SER A 55 -7.79 0.67 -7.58
C SER A 55 -8.23 1.42 -6.31
N PRO A 56 -8.90 0.80 -5.32
CA PRO A 56 -9.22 1.46 -4.05
C PRO A 56 -7.98 1.93 -3.28
N THR A 57 -6.88 1.18 -3.36
CA THR A 57 -5.61 1.56 -2.72
C THR A 57 -5.05 2.83 -3.34
N ASN A 58 -5.08 2.94 -4.68
CA ASN A 58 -4.71 4.13 -5.42
C ASN A 58 -5.61 5.32 -5.12
N ASP A 59 -6.93 5.10 -5.01
CA ASP A 59 -7.88 6.18 -4.66
C ASP A 59 -7.60 6.75 -3.26
N LEU A 60 -7.35 5.87 -2.28
CA LEU A 60 -6.99 6.28 -0.94
C LEU A 60 -5.65 7.04 -0.92
N GLN A 61 -4.67 6.57 -1.69
CA GLN A 61 -3.39 7.26 -1.84
C GLN A 61 -3.53 8.64 -2.49
N ASN A 62 -4.28 8.75 -3.59
CA ASN A 62 -4.57 10.02 -4.26
C ASN A 62 -5.28 11.00 -3.31
N LYS A 63 -6.21 10.52 -2.48
CA LYS A 63 -6.86 11.32 -1.45
C LYS A 63 -5.86 11.82 -0.41
N ASN A 64 -4.94 10.97 0.05
CA ASN A 64 -3.88 11.36 0.98
C ASN A 64 -2.94 12.40 0.37
N GLU A 65 -2.52 12.24 -0.89
CA GLU A 65 -1.71 13.23 -1.62
C GLU A 65 -2.43 14.58 -1.72
N GLY A 66 -3.74 14.57 -2.01
CA GLY A 66 -4.59 15.75 -2.05
C GLY A 66 -4.63 16.46 -0.69
N THR A 67 -4.89 15.72 0.39
CA THR A 67 -4.93 16.26 1.76
C THR A 67 -3.58 16.84 2.18
N ILE A 68 -2.47 16.17 1.88
CA ILE A 68 -1.11 16.66 2.15
C ILE A 68 -0.86 17.97 1.40
N THR A 69 -1.24 18.04 0.13
CA THR A 69 -1.05 19.23 -0.70
C THR A 69 -1.85 20.42 -0.16
N GLN A 70 -3.11 20.19 0.22
CA GLN A 70 -3.97 21.21 0.82
C GLN A 70 -3.38 21.72 2.14
N LEU A 71 -2.99 20.81 3.03
CA LEU A 71 -2.41 21.15 4.32
C LEU A 71 -1.09 21.92 4.15
N ARG A 72 -0.24 21.50 3.20
CA ARG A 72 0.99 22.22 2.88
C ARG A 72 0.72 23.65 2.41
N ASN A 73 -0.20 23.83 1.46
CA ASN A 73 -0.55 25.16 0.95
C ASN A 73 -1.11 26.06 2.05
N LEU A 74 -1.95 25.51 2.94
CA LEU A 74 -2.45 26.21 4.11
C LEU A 74 -1.28 26.69 4.99
N LEU A 75 -0.37 25.78 5.35
CA LEU A 75 0.78 26.09 6.20
C LEU A 75 1.71 27.13 5.55
N ASP A 76 2.05 26.98 4.27
CA ASP A 76 2.94 27.90 3.55
C ASP A 76 2.37 29.32 3.51
N ASN A 77 1.07 29.46 3.21
CA ASN A 77 0.38 30.75 3.23
C ASN A 77 0.41 31.40 4.62
N TYR A 78 0.14 30.62 5.66
CA TYR A 78 0.12 31.13 7.03
C TYR A 78 1.51 31.46 7.58
N VAL A 79 2.52 30.67 7.24
CA VAL A 79 3.92 30.93 7.56
C VAL A 79 4.37 32.24 6.90
N ALA A 80 4.05 32.45 5.61
CA ALA A 80 4.37 33.69 4.92
C ALA A 80 3.71 34.93 5.59
N LYS A 81 2.43 34.81 5.97
CA LYS A 81 1.71 35.85 6.72
C LYS A 81 2.39 36.16 8.06
N LEU A 82 2.75 35.14 8.84
CA LEU A 82 3.44 35.32 10.12
C LEU A 82 4.79 36.01 9.96
N LEU A 83 5.56 35.64 8.94
CA LEU A 83 6.84 36.27 8.63
C LEU A 83 6.68 37.75 8.29
N SER A 84 5.60 38.13 7.60
CA SER A 84 5.25 39.52 7.31
C SER A 84 4.80 40.32 8.54
N ASP A 85 4.06 39.68 9.47
CA ASP A 85 3.49 40.36 10.64
C ASP A 85 4.50 40.53 11.80
N LEU A 86 5.50 39.64 11.88
CA LEU A 86 6.48 39.61 12.97
C LEU A 86 7.29 40.90 13.14
N PRO A 87 7.87 41.51 12.08
CA PRO A 87 8.61 42.78 12.17
C PRO A 87 7.77 43.93 12.74
N ASN A 88 6.49 43.96 12.40
CA ASN A 88 5.55 45.02 12.79
C ASN A 88 4.97 44.82 14.20
N THR A 89 5.19 43.66 14.81
CA THR A 89 4.65 43.31 16.12
C THR A 89 5.49 43.88 17.26
N ARG A 90 5.16 45.10 17.70
CA ARG A 90 5.88 45.82 18.78
C ARG A 90 5.81 45.15 20.16
N LYS A 91 4.69 44.52 20.50
CA LYS A 91 4.47 43.99 21.87
C LYS A 91 5.21 42.65 22.05
N LYS A 92 6.28 42.64 22.86
CA LYS A 92 7.16 41.46 23.11
C LYS A 92 6.42 40.14 23.31
N LYS A 93 5.40 40.08 24.18
CA LYS A 93 4.65 38.84 24.45
C LYS A 93 3.81 38.36 23.26
N ARG A 94 3.24 39.28 22.48
CA ARG A 94 2.53 38.94 21.23
C ARG A 94 3.53 38.38 20.22
N ARG A 95 4.66 39.06 20.02
CA ARG A 95 5.75 38.59 19.14
C ARG A 95 6.21 37.18 19.52
N GLN A 96 6.41 36.90 20.80
CA GLN A 96 6.75 35.55 21.28
C GLN A 96 5.68 34.51 20.93
N GLY A 97 4.39 34.84 21.08
CA GLY A 97 3.30 33.94 20.65
C GLY A 97 3.34 33.67 19.14
N LEU A 98 3.49 34.72 18.32
CA LEU A 98 3.60 34.57 16.87
C LEU A 98 4.83 33.75 16.45
N GLN A 99 5.97 33.91 17.13
CA GLN A 99 7.17 33.09 16.90
C GLN A 99 6.98 31.63 17.29
N GLU A 100 6.30 31.36 18.41
CA GLU A 100 5.95 30.01 18.86
C GLU A 100 5.02 29.33 17.84
N SER A 101 4.01 30.05 17.34
CA SER A 101 3.11 29.58 16.27
C SER A 101 3.87 29.29 14.96
N LEU A 102 4.71 30.24 14.52
CA LEU A 102 5.55 30.09 13.33
C LEU A 102 6.42 28.82 13.42
N GLN A 103 7.07 28.60 14.56
CA GLN A 103 7.92 27.42 14.77
C GLN A 103 7.09 26.13 14.67
N ALA A 104 5.91 26.09 15.30
CA ALA A 104 5.06 24.91 15.29
C ALA A 104 4.53 24.59 13.88
N LEU A 105 4.01 25.59 13.15
CA LEU A 105 3.49 25.43 11.79
C LEU A 105 4.60 25.07 10.80
N THR A 106 5.78 25.69 10.92
CA THR A 106 6.95 25.34 10.09
C THR A 106 7.42 23.91 10.36
N GLY A 107 7.48 23.51 11.64
CA GLY A 107 7.85 22.15 12.03
C GLY A 107 6.86 21.11 11.50
N LEU A 108 5.57 21.42 11.52
CA LEU A 108 4.54 20.59 10.91
C LEU A 108 4.73 20.48 9.39
N GLY A 109 4.95 21.60 8.68
CA GLY A 109 5.19 21.62 7.24
C GLY A 109 6.42 20.81 6.81
N LEU A 110 7.50 20.88 7.59
CA LEU A 110 8.71 20.07 7.38
C LEU A 110 8.47 18.59 7.62
N SER A 111 7.56 18.23 8.52
CA SER A 111 7.22 16.83 8.81
C SER A 111 6.34 16.20 7.73
N ILE A 112 5.49 17.00 7.07
CA ILE A 112 4.58 16.55 6.02
C ILE A 112 5.29 16.41 4.67
N SER A 113 6.21 17.32 4.35
CA SER A 113 6.85 17.39 3.01
C SER A 113 7.47 16.07 2.52
N PRO A 114 8.19 15.30 3.37
CA PRO A 114 8.74 14.01 2.95
C PRO A 114 7.68 12.96 2.61
N LEU A 115 6.48 13.02 3.22
CA LEU A 115 5.41 12.06 2.97
C LEU A 115 4.88 12.17 1.55
N LEU A 116 4.82 13.39 0.99
CA LEU A 116 4.39 13.57 -0.41
C LEU A 116 5.33 12.88 -1.39
N LYS A 117 6.64 13.12 -1.23
CA LYS A 117 7.66 12.47 -2.07
C LYS A 117 7.58 10.95 -1.96
N PHE A 118 7.35 10.46 -0.74
CA PHE A 118 7.20 9.05 -0.46
C PHE A 118 6.00 8.42 -1.20
N LEU A 119 4.82 9.05 -1.14
CA LEU A 119 3.64 8.58 -1.87
C LEU A 119 3.89 8.54 -3.39
N THR A 120 4.52 9.58 -3.95
CA THR A 120 4.87 9.61 -5.37
C THR A 120 5.80 8.47 -5.77
N ASN A 121 6.80 8.15 -4.95
CA ASN A 121 7.71 7.03 -5.19
C ASN A 121 6.97 5.69 -5.21
N ILE A 122 6.13 5.42 -4.21
CA ILE A 122 5.33 4.19 -4.15
C ILE A 122 4.50 4.01 -5.40
N LYS A 123 3.84 5.09 -5.86
CA LYS A 123 2.95 5.05 -7.02
C LYS A 123 3.70 4.65 -8.29
N ALA A 124 4.86 5.26 -8.54
CA ALA A 124 5.68 4.93 -9.71
C ALA A 124 6.16 3.46 -9.70
N GLU A 125 6.49 2.94 -8.52
CA GLU A 125 6.88 1.54 -8.35
C GLU A 125 5.68 0.57 -8.42
N GLU A 126 4.49 1.00 -7.99
CA GLU A 126 3.25 0.23 -8.13
C GLU A 126 2.84 0.11 -9.60
N GLU A 127 2.95 1.17 -10.40
CA GLU A 127 2.69 1.12 -11.85
C GLU A 127 3.59 0.08 -12.55
N GLN A 128 4.87 0.01 -12.15
CA GLN A 128 5.78 -1.03 -12.64
C GLN A 128 5.32 -2.42 -12.22
N LEU A 129 4.87 -2.58 -10.98
CA LEU A 129 4.37 -3.85 -10.47
C LEU A 129 3.10 -4.30 -11.20
N VAL A 130 2.14 -3.41 -11.44
CA VAL A 130 0.93 -3.66 -12.23
C VAL A 130 1.29 -4.14 -13.63
N SER A 131 2.21 -3.44 -14.31
CA SER A 131 2.66 -3.85 -15.63
C SER A 131 3.27 -5.26 -15.64
N LYS A 132 4.03 -5.63 -14.60
CA LYS A 132 4.60 -6.97 -14.47
C LYS A 132 3.56 -8.04 -14.18
N LEU A 133 2.53 -7.71 -13.40
CA LEU A 133 1.44 -8.65 -13.07
C LEU A 133 0.54 -8.95 -14.28
N ASN A 134 0.43 -8.02 -15.23
CA ASN A 134 -0.34 -8.20 -16.47
C ASN A 134 0.20 -9.32 -17.37
N VAL A 135 1.42 -9.81 -17.12
CA VAL A 135 1.98 -10.99 -17.80
C VAL A 135 1.10 -12.24 -17.65
N GLN A 136 0.25 -12.30 -16.61
CA GLN A 136 -0.69 -13.40 -16.42
C GLN A 136 -1.71 -13.52 -17.57
N GLU A 137 -2.07 -12.42 -18.23
CA GLU A 137 -2.94 -12.50 -19.41
C GLU A 137 -2.20 -13.15 -20.59
N GLU A 138 -0.93 -12.79 -20.81
CA GLU A 138 -0.10 -13.45 -21.82
C GLU A 138 0.06 -14.94 -21.55
N TRP A 139 0.18 -15.34 -20.28
CA TRP A 139 0.26 -16.74 -19.87
C TRP A 139 -1.02 -17.52 -20.17
N LYS A 140 -2.19 -16.90 -20.02
CA LYS A 140 -3.47 -17.50 -20.41
C LYS A 140 -3.56 -17.69 -21.92
N PHE A 141 -3.24 -16.67 -22.70
CA PHE A 141 -3.26 -16.77 -24.17
C PHE A 141 -2.27 -17.81 -24.69
N TRP A 142 -1.07 -17.86 -24.11
CA TRP A 142 -0.10 -18.89 -24.44
C TRP A 142 -0.64 -20.29 -24.15
N ALA A 143 -1.18 -20.52 -22.94
CA ALA A 143 -1.73 -21.83 -22.56
C ALA A 143 -2.87 -22.24 -23.50
N ALA A 144 -3.80 -21.34 -23.78
CA ALA A 144 -4.90 -21.58 -24.71
C ALA A 144 -4.39 -21.96 -26.10
N ALA A 145 -3.41 -21.22 -26.65
CA ALA A 145 -2.84 -21.52 -27.95
C ALA A 145 -2.16 -22.90 -27.99
N LYS A 146 -1.46 -23.28 -26.93
CA LYS A 146 -0.82 -24.60 -26.84
C LYS A 146 -1.83 -25.73 -26.71
N VAL A 147 -2.89 -25.55 -25.93
CA VAL A 147 -4.01 -26.50 -25.83
C VAL A 147 -4.69 -26.67 -27.19
N SER A 148 -4.96 -25.58 -27.92
CA SER A 148 -5.55 -25.66 -29.26
C SER A 148 -4.66 -26.44 -30.25
N LYS A 149 -3.33 -26.24 -30.20
CA LYS A 149 -2.39 -27.03 -31.02
C LYS A 149 -2.52 -28.53 -30.74
N VAL A 150 -2.57 -28.93 -29.47
CA VAL A 150 -2.74 -30.35 -29.10
C VAL A 150 -4.12 -30.86 -29.55
N GLN A 151 -5.17 -30.07 -29.38
CA GLN A 151 -6.52 -30.43 -29.82
C GLN A 151 -6.57 -30.71 -31.32
N GLU A 152 -6.00 -29.83 -32.14
CA GLU A 152 -5.95 -29.99 -33.60
C GLU A 152 -5.12 -31.23 -34.00
N SER A 153 -3.94 -31.38 -33.40
CA SER A 153 -3.01 -32.47 -33.75
C SER A 153 -3.49 -33.85 -33.28
N THR A 154 -4.31 -33.91 -32.24
CA THR A 154 -4.78 -35.17 -31.63
C THR A 154 -6.26 -35.45 -31.85
N LYS A 155 -6.91 -34.72 -32.77
CA LYS A 155 -8.36 -34.77 -33.03
C LYS A 155 -9.20 -34.64 -31.74
N GLY A 156 -8.68 -33.90 -30.76
CA GLY A 156 -9.29 -33.68 -29.45
C GLY A 156 -9.07 -34.76 -28.39
N LEU A 157 -8.47 -35.91 -28.72
CA LEU A 157 -8.37 -37.05 -27.80
C LEU A 157 -7.40 -36.82 -26.64
N ARG A 158 -6.39 -35.97 -26.82
CA ARG A 158 -5.39 -35.65 -25.77
C ARG A 158 -5.56 -34.23 -25.21
N THR A 159 -6.62 -33.51 -25.58
CA THR A 159 -6.84 -32.12 -25.15
C THR A 159 -6.95 -31.98 -23.63
N ALA A 160 -7.63 -32.91 -22.95
CA ALA A 160 -7.80 -32.85 -21.49
C ALA A 160 -6.47 -32.91 -20.74
N GLU A 161 -5.51 -33.69 -21.24
CA GLU A 161 -4.17 -33.80 -20.67
C GLU A 161 -3.38 -32.49 -20.85
N ALA A 162 -3.45 -31.91 -22.06
CA ALA A 162 -2.83 -30.61 -22.34
C ALA A 162 -3.42 -29.48 -21.48
N VAL A 163 -4.75 -29.46 -21.31
CA VAL A 163 -5.44 -28.54 -20.41
C VAL A 163 -4.91 -28.72 -18.99
N SER A 164 -4.88 -29.95 -18.47
CA SER A 164 -4.41 -30.21 -17.12
C SER A 164 -2.97 -29.75 -16.88
N ILE A 165 -2.05 -30.02 -17.83
CA ILE A 165 -0.65 -29.59 -17.73
C ILE A 165 -0.54 -28.06 -17.69
N THR A 166 -1.19 -27.38 -18.63
CA THR A 166 -1.10 -25.92 -18.75
C THR A 166 -1.82 -25.18 -17.61
N GLU A 167 -2.96 -25.66 -17.16
CA GLU A 167 -3.69 -25.12 -16.01
C GLU A 167 -2.91 -25.29 -14.71
N ASN A 168 -2.34 -26.47 -14.45
CA ASN A 168 -1.50 -26.71 -13.28
C ASN A 168 -0.27 -25.81 -13.27
N PHE A 169 0.37 -25.66 -14.44
CA PHE A 169 1.53 -24.78 -14.61
C PHE A 169 1.18 -23.31 -14.34
N ASN A 170 0.15 -22.79 -15.02
CA ASN A 170 -0.29 -21.40 -14.84
C ASN A 170 -0.81 -21.13 -13.43
N SER A 171 -1.56 -22.06 -12.82
CA SER A 171 -2.05 -21.91 -11.44
C SER A 171 -0.92 -21.82 -10.43
N ARG A 172 0.10 -22.68 -10.54
CA ARG A 172 1.28 -22.67 -9.66
C ARG A 172 1.97 -21.31 -9.68
N TYR A 173 2.24 -20.77 -10.87
CA TYR A 173 2.92 -19.49 -11.01
C TYR A 173 2.03 -18.29 -10.70
N GLY A 174 0.73 -18.35 -11.02
CA GLY A 174 -0.24 -17.35 -10.62
C GLY A 174 -0.32 -17.22 -9.09
N LEU A 175 -0.34 -18.34 -8.36
CA LEU A 175 -0.27 -18.33 -6.89
C LEU A 175 1.04 -17.73 -6.37
N ARG A 176 2.18 -18.06 -6.99
CA ARG A 176 3.48 -17.46 -6.62
C ARG A 176 3.50 -15.95 -6.83
N LEU A 177 3.06 -15.45 -7.99
CA LEU A 177 2.96 -14.02 -8.26
C LEU A 177 2.10 -13.30 -7.22
N ARG A 178 0.95 -13.86 -6.86
CA ARG A 178 0.09 -13.30 -5.80
C ARG A 178 0.80 -13.27 -4.45
N SER A 179 1.53 -14.34 -4.10
CA SER A 179 2.30 -14.39 -2.86
C SER A 179 3.41 -13.35 -2.81
N CYS A 180 4.02 -13.00 -3.96
CA CYS A 180 5.03 -11.95 -4.04
C CYS A 180 4.47 -10.58 -3.67
N VAL A 181 3.25 -10.26 -4.09
CA VAL A 181 2.67 -8.92 -3.97
C VAL A 181 1.76 -8.73 -2.76
N GLY A 182 1.22 -9.82 -2.20
CA GLY A 182 0.21 -9.75 -1.13
C GLY A 182 0.67 -8.98 0.11
N LEU A 183 1.92 -9.18 0.55
CA LEU A 183 2.46 -8.46 1.70
C LEU A 183 2.61 -6.95 1.41
N PHE A 184 3.05 -6.58 0.21
CA PHE A 184 3.20 -5.18 -0.19
C PHE A 184 1.84 -4.48 -0.20
N ILE A 185 0.85 -5.04 -0.89
CA ILE A 185 -0.51 -4.46 -1.00
C ILE A 185 -1.12 -4.25 0.39
N TRP A 186 -1.01 -5.25 1.27
CA TRP A 186 -1.54 -5.15 2.63
C TRP A 186 -0.89 -4.01 3.43
N ASN A 187 0.44 -3.91 3.39
CA ASN A 187 1.15 -2.86 4.11
C ASN A 187 0.89 -1.48 3.49
N GLN A 188 0.69 -1.39 2.18
CA GLN A 188 0.32 -0.15 1.51
C GLN A 188 -1.06 0.35 1.93
N ILE A 189 -2.07 -0.53 1.97
CA ILE A 189 -3.42 -0.20 2.46
C ILE A 189 -3.34 0.31 3.90
N ARG A 190 -2.67 -0.44 4.78
CA ARG A 190 -2.53 -0.07 6.18
C ARG A 190 -1.81 1.27 6.36
N PHE A 191 -0.73 1.47 5.63
CA PHE A 191 0.02 2.73 5.65
C PHE A 191 -0.89 3.90 5.23
N ASN A 192 -1.64 3.75 4.14
CA ASN A 192 -2.52 4.79 3.65
C ASN A 192 -3.69 5.09 4.60
N LEU A 193 -4.25 4.09 5.29
CA LEU A 193 -5.26 4.29 6.33
C LEU A 193 -4.69 4.99 7.58
N ASP A 194 -3.51 4.57 8.04
CA ASP A 194 -2.83 5.20 9.17
C ASP A 194 -2.47 6.67 8.85
N LEU A 195 -2.05 6.93 7.60
CA LEU A 195 -1.75 8.27 7.11
C LEU A 195 -3.01 9.13 7.03
N GLU A 196 -4.11 8.62 6.45
CA GLU A 196 -5.39 9.33 6.38
C GLU A 196 -5.87 9.73 7.78
N SER A 197 -5.88 8.78 8.72
CA SER A 197 -6.27 9.02 10.10
C SER A 197 -5.41 10.12 10.75
N SER A 198 -4.10 10.07 10.54
CA SER A 198 -3.18 11.06 11.07
C SER A 198 -3.39 12.44 10.45
N LEU A 199 -3.62 12.53 9.14
CA LEU A 199 -3.88 13.80 8.45
C LEU A 199 -5.21 14.42 8.88
N ASN A 200 -6.27 13.62 8.97
CA ASN A 200 -7.59 14.08 9.44
C ASN A 200 -7.50 14.58 10.88
N GLY A 201 -6.74 13.89 11.74
CA GLY A 201 -6.49 14.31 13.12
C GLY A 201 -5.75 15.65 13.24
N LEU A 202 -5.08 16.11 12.18
CA LEU A 202 -4.32 17.36 12.16
C LEU A 202 -5.11 18.57 11.67
N GLN A 203 -6.20 18.38 10.92
CA GLN A 203 -6.94 19.49 10.32
C GLN A 203 -7.45 20.47 11.39
N ASN A 204 -8.32 20.02 12.29
CA ASN A 204 -8.92 20.89 13.31
C ASN A 204 -7.88 21.52 14.25
N PRO A 205 -6.87 20.80 14.78
CA PRO A 205 -5.86 21.43 15.62
C PRO A 205 -5.00 22.47 14.88
N THR A 206 -4.71 22.24 13.59
CA THR A 206 -3.94 23.18 12.77
C THR A 206 -4.75 24.44 12.49
N GLU A 207 -6.01 24.29 12.08
CA GLU A 207 -6.95 25.41 11.88
C GLU A 207 -7.15 26.20 13.18
N HIS A 208 -7.30 25.52 14.32
CA HIS A 208 -7.43 26.18 15.60
C HIS A 208 -6.20 27.02 15.97
N LEU A 209 -4.99 26.50 15.72
CA LEU A 209 -3.75 27.27 15.93
C LEU A 209 -3.70 28.50 15.02
N ILE A 210 -4.09 28.33 13.76
CA ILE A 210 -4.22 29.41 12.78
C ILE A 210 -5.17 30.50 13.30
N ASP A 211 -6.41 30.16 13.65
CA ASP A 211 -7.43 31.09 14.12
C ASP A 211 -6.98 31.89 15.35
N VAL A 212 -6.39 31.17 16.32
CA VAL A 212 -5.88 31.78 17.55
C VAL A 212 -4.73 32.74 17.25
N THR A 213 -3.89 32.40 16.26
CA THR A 213 -2.76 33.22 15.84
C THR A 213 -3.25 34.48 15.11
N GLU A 214 -4.25 34.39 14.24
CA GLU A 214 -4.86 35.55 13.59
C GLU A 214 -5.56 36.49 14.58
N GLY A 215 -6.27 35.91 15.56
CA GLY A 215 -6.95 36.65 16.63
C GLY A 215 -6.02 37.35 17.63
N CYS A 216 -4.70 37.17 17.54
CA CYS A 216 -3.75 37.74 18.49
C CYS A 216 -3.72 39.28 18.51
N SER A 217 -4.12 39.94 17.41
CA SER A 217 -4.22 41.40 17.32
C SER A 217 -5.33 41.95 18.23
N SER A 218 -6.45 41.23 18.34
CA SER A 218 -7.67 41.57 19.07
C SER A 218 -7.64 41.27 20.57
N VAL A 219 -6.56 40.66 21.08
CA VAL A 219 -6.43 40.32 22.50
C VAL A 219 -5.17 40.89 23.15
N LYS A 220 -5.18 40.98 24.49
CA LYS A 220 -4.01 41.40 25.27
C LYS A 220 -2.80 40.51 24.96
N PRO A 221 -1.57 41.06 24.83
CA PRO A 221 -0.38 40.30 24.43
C PRO A 221 -0.09 39.03 25.25
N LYS A 222 -0.35 39.07 26.58
CA LYS A 222 -0.19 37.90 27.47
C LYS A 222 -1.23 36.82 27.19
N LYS A 223 -2.47 37.21 26.84
CA LYS A 223 -3.56 36.29 26.49
C LYS A 223 -3.30 35.63 25.13
N CYS A 224 -2.86 36.41 24.14
CA CYS A 224 -2.43 35.88 22.82
C CYS A 224 -1.43 34.73 22.98
N ARG A 225 -0.28 34.96 23.64
CA ARG A 225 0.74 33.91 23.83
C ARG A 225 0.20 32.67 24.55
N ARG A 226 -0.64 32.87 25.58
CA ARG A 226 -1.27 31.76 26.31
C ARG A 226 -2.19 30.94 25.42
N ASN A 227 -3.02 31.60 24.62
CA ASN A 227 -3.94 30.93 23.70
C ASN A 227 -3.16 30.18 22.63
N VAL A 228 -2.13 30.80 22.03
CA VAL A 228 -1.26 30.14 21.04
C VAL A 228 -0.65 28.86 21.61
N ARG A 229 -0.08 28.91 22.81
CA ARG A 229 0.49 27.70 23.45
C ARG A 229 -0.52 26.58 23.62
N ARG A 230 -1.73 26.89 24.10
CA ARG A 230 -2.79 25.89 24.23
C ARG A 230 -3.19 25.29 22.89
N ALA A 231 -3.19 26.08 21.81
CA ALA A 231 -3.47 25.57 20.48
C ALA A 231 -2.31 24.70 19.95
N ILE A 232 -1.06 25.07 20.23
CA ILE A 232 0.13 24.25 19.91
C ILE A 232 0.05 22.88 20.60
N ASP A 233 -0.46 22.81 21.84
CA ASP A 233 -0.62 21.52 22.55
C ASP A 233 -1.46 20.51 21.73
N GLY A 234 -2.36 20.98 20.87
CA GLY A 234 -3.16 20.14 19.97
C GLY A 234 -2.39 19.53 18.80
N ILE A 235 -1.24 20.09 18.43
CA ILE A 235 -0.37 19.58 17.35
C ILE A 235 1.02 19.14 17.84
N GLN A 236 1.28 19.16 19.15
CA GLN A 236 2.62 18.92 19.70
C GLN A 236 3.20 17.54 19.32
N ASN A 237 2.35 16.52 19.22
CA ASN A 237 2.74 15.15 18.88
C ASN A 237 2.80 14.91 17.37
N ALA A 238 2.30 15.84 16.56
CA ALA A 238 2.21 15.68 15.11
C ALA A 238 3.55 15.36 14.44
N PRO A 239 4.66 16.08 14.75
CA PRO A 239 5.94 15.79 14.11
C PRO A 239 6.41 14.36 14.37
N GLN A 240 6.23 13.85 15.59
CA GLN A 240 6.62 12.49 15.94
C GLN A 240 5.72 11.44 15.27
N ASN A 241 4.41 11.68 15.22
CA ASN A 241 3.46 10.78 14.56
C ASN A 241 3.74 10.67 13.05
N LEU A 242 4.01 11.81 12.39
CA LEU A 242 4.36 11.86 10.98
C LEU A 242 5.74 11.24 10.72
N LEU A 243 6.70 11.39 11.64
CA LEU A 243 7.98 10.70 11.58
C LEU A 243 7.81 9.18 11.70
N ASN A 244 6.94 8.70 12.59
CA ASN A 244 6.64 7.27 12.73
C ASN A 244 5.99 6.72 11.45
N LEU A 245 5.07 7.47 10.85
CA LEU A 245 4.50 7.14 9.54
C LEU A 245 5.58 7.08 8.47
N ARG A 246 6.50 8.05 8.42
CA ARG A 246 7.62 8.02 7.49
C ARG A 246 8.49 6.77 7.67
N THR A 247 8.75 6.34 8.89
CA THR A 247 9.50 5.10 9.16
C THR A 247 8.75 3.88 8.63
N LYS A 248 7.44 3.77 8.86
CA LYS A 248 6.59 2.74 8.24
C LYS A 248 6.63 2.81 6.72
N GLY A 249 6.68 4.03 6.18
CA GLY A 249 6.84 4.28 4.76
C GLY A 249 8.14 3.68 4.23
N ASN A 250 9.28 4.01 4.81
CA ASN A 250 10.57 3.45 4.38
C ASN A 250 10.56 1.90 4.42
N GLN A 251 9.91 1.30 5.43
CA GLN A 251 9.73 -0.16 5.50
C GLN A 251 8.87 -0.69 4.35
N LEU A 252 7.85 0.06 3.93
CA LEU A 252 7.00 -0.28 2.79
C LEU A 252 7.77 -0.22 1.46
N GLU A 253 8.69 0.73 1.27
CA GLU A 253 9.61 0.74 0.12
C GLU A 253 10.49 -0.52 0.08
N ASP A 254 10.98 -0.99 1.23
CA ASP A 254 11.76 -2.24 1.29
C ASP A 254 10.92 -3.47 0.98
N ILE A 255 9.69 -3.54 1.48
CA ILE A 255 8.72 -4.60 1.16
C ILE A 255 8.38 -4.57 -0.34
N GLN A 256 8.19 -3.39 -0.92
CA GLN A 256 7.92 -3.22 -2.34
C GLN A 256 9.08 -3.72 -3.20
N ARG A 257 10.32 -3.39 -2.83
CA ARG A 257 11.53 -3.87 -3.50
C ARG A 257 11.62 -5.40 -3.48
N GLN A 258 11.35 -6.01 -2.33
CA GLN A 258 11.33 -7.48 -2.18
C GLN A 258 10.20 -8.11 -3.03
N SER A 259 9.03 -7.50 -3.05
CA SER A 259 7.91 -7.88 -3.91
C SER A 259 8.31 -7.85 -5.39
N ASN A 260 8.92 -6.76 -5.85
CA ASN A 260 9.41 -6.61 -7.22
C ASN A 260 10.44 -7.69 -7.58
N GLN A 261 11.42 -7.96 -6.71
CA GLN A 261 12.41 -9.02 -6.92
C GLN A 261 11.77 -10.42 -6.98
N CYS A 262 10.79 -10.68 -6.13
CA CYS A 262 10.04 -11.93 -6.12
C CYS A 262 9.25 -12.12 -7.43
N VAL A 263 8.58 -11.07 -7.91
CA VAL A 263 7.87 -11.08 -9.20
C VAL A 263 8.83 -11.34 -10.34
N ASP A 264 9.94 -10.60 -10.42
CA ASP A 264 10.93 -10.76 -11.49
C ASP A 264 11.50 -12.18 -11.53
N LYS A 265 11.84 -12.72 -10.37
CA LYS A 265 12.28 -14.12 -10.24
C LYS A 265 11.20 -15.09 -10.71
N THR A 266 9.96 -14.88 -10.30
CA THR A 266 8.82 -15.76 -10.65
C THR A 266 8.55 -15.74 -12.16
N VAL A 267 8.60 -14.58 -12.81
CA VAL A 267 8.42 -14.43 -14.27
C VAL A 267 9.56 -15.11 -15.03
N LYS A 268 10.79 -14.97 -14.54
CA LYS A 268 11.95 -15.65 -15.11
C LYS A 268 11.80 -17.18 -15.01
N GLU A 269 11.51 -17.69 -13.82
CA GLU A 269 11.30 -19.13 -13.59
C GLU A 269 10.15 -19.67 -14.46
N TYR A 270 9.06 -18.91 -14.62
CA TYR A 270 7.96 -19.28 -15.53
C TYR A 270 8.47 -19.43 -16.96
N THR A 271 9.27 -18.47 -17.44
CA THR A 271 9.79 -18.50 -18.82
C THR A 271 10.72 -19.69 -19.04
N GLU A 272 11.52 -20.07 -18.04
CA GLU A 272 12.42 -21.22 -18.09
C GLU A 272 11.65 -22.55 -18.09
N GLU A 273 10.73 -22.75 -17.14
CA GLU A 273 9.95 -23.99 -17.04
C GLU A 273 8.92 -24.13 -18.17
N ARG A 274 8.50 -23.02 -18.79
CA ARG A 274 7.61 -23.02 -19.95
C ARG A 274 8.17 -23.87 -21.09
N VAL A 275 9.49 -23.86 -21.31
CA VAL A 275 10.12 -24.67 -22.37
C VAL A 275 9.90 -26.15 -22.14
N GLU A 276 9.99 -26.61 -20.89
CA GLU A 276 9.76 -28.00 -20.53
C GLU A 276 8.28 -28.38 -20.66
N VAL A 277 7.36 -27.47 -20.34
CA VAL A 277 5.93 -27.69 -20.59
C VAL A 277 5.65 -27.78 -22.08
N GLU A 278 6.26 -26.93 -22.91
CA GLU A 278 6.11 -27.03 -24.36
C GLU A 278 6.60 -28.38 -24.90
N ARG A 279 7.72 -28.89 -24.37
CA ARG A 279 8.22 -30.23 -24.68
C ARG A 279 7.22 -31.33 -24.31
N GLN A 280 6.67 -31.28 -23.10
CA GLN A 280 5.65 -32.26 -22.65
C GLN A 280 4.40 -32.27 -23.54
N LEU A 281 3.99 -31.11 -24.05
CA LEU A 281 2.85 -31.01 -24.96
C LEU A 281 3.17 -31.53 -26.36
N ASP A 282 4.41 -31.36 -26.82
CA ASP A 282 4.87 -31.94 -28.09
C ASP A 282 5.03 -33.46 -27.97
N ASP A 283 5.56 -33.98 -26.86
CA ASP A 283 5.64 -35.42 -26.55
C ASP A 283 4.23 -36.06 -26.60
N ILE A 284 3.19 -35.39 -26.05
CA ILE A 284 1.79 -35.85 -26.12
C ILE A 284 1.28 -35.98 -27.56
N ILE A 285 1.69 -35.06 -28.44
CA ILE A 285 1.30 -35.09 -29.85
C ILE A 285 2.02 -36.24 -30.55
N GLU A 286 3.31 -36.41 -30.31
CA GLU A 286 4.13 -37.48 -30.88
C GLU A 286 3.59 -38.86 -30.49
N ASP A 287 3.36 -39.09 -29.19
CA ASP A 287 2.77 -40.33 -28.66
C ASP A 287 1.44 -40.70 -29.34
N TYR A 288 0.58 -39.69 -29.57
CA TYR A 288 -0.70 -39.89 -30.26
C TYR A 288 -0.48 -40.28 -31.73
N LEU A 289 0.37 -39.56 -32.44
CA LEU A 289 0.63 -39.81 -33.86
C LEU A 289 1.26 -41.19 -34.08
N GLU A 290 2.19 -41.59 -33.23
CA GLU A 290 2.76 -42.95 -33.28
C GLU A 290 1.68 -44.01 -33.09
N SER A 291 0.78 -43.85 -32.11
CA SER A 291 -0.30 -44.81 -31.86
C SER A 291 -1.28 -44.99 -33.04
N GLU A 292 -1.51 -43.94 -33.83
CA GLU A 292 -2.34 -43.98 -35.04
C GLU A 292 -1.63 -44.65 -36.22
N THR A 293 -0.29 -44.65 -36.25
CA THR A 293 0.47 -45.34 -37.31
C THR A 293 0.47 -46.85 -37.13
N PHE A 294 0.51 -47.36 -35.89
CA PHE A 294 0.48 -48.79 -35.60
C PHE A 294 -0.91 -49.44 -35.70
N THR A 295 -1.97 -48.63 -35.78
CA THR A 295 -3.35 -49.12 -35.90
C THR A 295 -3.86 -49.19 -37.34
N LYS A 296 -3.09 -48.73 -38.32
CA LYS A 296 -3.38 -48.85 -39.76
C LYS A 296 -2.64 -50.03 -40.38
#